data_AF-A0A972IXT1-F1
#
_entry.id   AF-A0A972IXT1-F1
#
_cell.length_a   1.000
_cell.length_b   1.000
_cell.length_c   1.000
_cell.angle_alpha   90.00
_cell.angle_beta   90.00
_cell.angle_gamma   90.00
#
_symmetry.space_group_name_H-M   'P 1'
#
loop_
_entity.id
_entity.type
_entity.pdbx_description
1 polymer ?
#
loop_
_entity_poly.entity_id
_entity_poly.type
_entity_poly.pdbx_seq_one_letter_code
_entity_poly.pdbx_strand_id
1 'polypeptide(L)'
;MKKSYLLIFVLILSALVFSAAFAQKDDAPIDTEEDWADYYNSFDRCYQLMDEYSEDLQPYLDGKAPIDSLKWKNLRQDLRWDVAVTCGYIMSVIEPDEWSDYTSELLYSSYYQLMGVEFTIQSIQNKNDPDLLSLAEQMFKASMDLKTKIP
;
A
#
# COMPACT_ATOMS: atom_id res chain seq x y z
N MET A 1 -13.36 -48.69 -23.57
CA MET A 1 -14.30 -47.96 -22.69
C MET A 1 -13.62 -47.04 -21.66
N LYS A 2 -12.38 -47.27 -21.19
CA LYS A 2 -11.73 -46.39 -20.18
C LYS A 2 -11.39 -44.95 -20.62
N LYS A 3 -11.10 -44.72 -21.91
CA LYS A 3 -10.65 -43.39 -22.40
C LYS A 3 -11.77 -42.34 -22.52
N SER A 4 -13.01 -42.78 -22.75
CA SER A 4 -14.17 -41.88 -22.91
C SER A 4 -14.62 -41.27 -21.58
N TYR A 5 -14.49 -41.99 -20.47
CA TYR A 5 -14.81 -41.47 -19.14
C TYR A 5 -13.84 -40.38 -18.68
N LEU A 6 -12.56 -40.49 -19.05
CA LEU A 6 -11.55 -39.49 -18.70
C LEU A 6 -11.78 -38.17 -19.43
N LEU A 7 -12.21 -38.22 -20.70
CA LEU A 7 -12.57 -37.04 -21.50
C LEU A 7 -13.82 -36.33 -20.96
N ILE A 8 -14.84 -37.09 -20.56
CA ILE A 8 -16.06 -36.51 -19.95
C ILE A 8 -15.74 -35.89 -18.60
N PHE A 9 -14.88 -36.52 -17.80
CA PHE A 9 -14.48 -36.01 -16.49
C PHE A 9 -13.68 -34.70 -16.59
N VAL A 10 -12.78 -34.58 -17.58
CA VAL A 10 -12.02 -33.35 -17.84
C VAL A 10 -12.92 -32.22 -18.36
N LEU A 11 -13.91 -32.53 -19.20
CA LEU A 11 -14.90 -31.56 -19.67
C LEU A 11 -15.78 -31.02 -18.52
N ILE A 12 -16.24 -31.90 -17.62
CA ILE A 12 -17.03 -31.49 -16.44
C ILE A 12 -16.19 -30.66 -15.47
N LEU A 13 -14.92 -31.04 -15.22
CA LEU A 13 -14.03 -30.23 -14.38
C LEU A 13 -13.79 -28.86 -14.99
N SER A 14 -13.55 -28.76 -16.30
CA SER A 14 -13.33 -27.47 -16.96
C SER A 14 -14.55 -26.55 -16.85
N ALA A 15 -15.77 -27.08 -16.96
CA ALA A 15 -16.99 -26.29 -16.79
C ALA A 15 -17.17 -25.76 -15.34
N LEU A 16 -16.69 -26.50 -14.34
CA LEU A 16 -16.76 -26.10 -12.93
C LEU A 16 -15.71 -25.04 -12.55
N VAL A 17 -14.58 -24.95 -13.27
CA VAL A 17 -13.58 -23.89 -13.02
C VAL A 17 -14.06 -22.53 -13.54
N PHE A 18 -14.89 -22.48 -14.59
CA PHE A 18 -15.39 -21.22 -15.14
C PHE A 18 -16.64 -20.68 -14.43
N SER A 19 -17.38 -21.50 -13.67
CA SER A 19 -18.57 -21.04 -12.94
C SER A 19 -18.28 -20.30 -11.64
N ALA A 20 -17.03 -20.32 -11.15
CA ALA A 20 -16.65 -19.60 -9.93
C ALA A 20 -16.17 -18.16 -10.17
N ALA A 21 -15.92 -17.75 -11.43
CA ALA A 21 -15.32 -16.45 -11.73
C ALA A 21 -16.34 -15.31 -11.96
N PHE A 22 -17.64 -15.60 -12.04
CA PHE A 22 -18.67 -14.60 -12.34
C PHE A 22 -19.97 -14.88 -11.59
N ALA A 23 -19.94 -14.69 -10.26
CA ALA A 23 -21.15 -14.61 -9.47
C ALA A 23 -20.96 -13.64 -8.30
N GLN A 24 -20.44 -12.45 -8.57
CA GLN A 24 -20.77 -11.29 -7.73
C GLN A 24 -21.80 -10.50 -8.52
N LYS A 25 -23.03 -10.54 -8.03
CA LYS A 25 -24.19 -9.88 -8.62
C LYS A 25 -24.71 -8.89 -7.60
N ASP A 26 -23.83 -8.01 -7.15
CA ASP A 26 -24.10 -7.06 -6.08
C ASP A 26 -24.19 -5.66 -6.67
N ASP A 27 -25.35 -5.34 -7.27
CA ASP A 27 -25.80 -3.96 -7.46
C ASP A 27 -26.49 -3.43 -6.19
N ALA A 28 -26.21 -4.03 -5.03
CA ALA A 28 -26.68 -3.50 -3.76
C ALA A 28 -25.82 -2.27 -3.41
N PRO A 29 -26.43 -1.10 -3.16
CA PRO A 29 -25.67 0.02 -2.63
C PRO A 29 -25.03 -0.39 -1.31
N ILE A 30 -23.72 -0.16 -1.21
CA ILE A 30 -22.94 -0.30 0.02
C ILE A 30 -23.62 0.54 1.11
N ASP A 31 -23.95 -0.07 2.25
CA ASP A 31 -24.56 0.59 3.41
C ASP A 31 -23.45 1.36 4.16
N THR A 32 -23.64 2.67 4.35
CA THR A 32 -22.59 3.70 4.21
C THR A 32 -21.81 4.09 5.47
N GLU A 33 -21.65 3.24 6.48
CA GLU A 33 -20.79 3.60 7.65
C GLU A 33 -19.90 2.44 8.16
N GLU A 34 -20.34 1.19 8.08
CA GLU A 34 -19.53 0.03 8.52
C GLU A 34 -18.48 -0.38 7.47
N ASP A 35 -18.65 0.03 6.20
CA ASP A 35 -17.84 -0.41 5.05
C ASP A 35 -16.54 0.40 4.83
N TRP A 36 -16.42 1.57 5.46
CA TRP A 36 -15.25 2.45 5.25
C TRP A 36 -14.14 2.30 6.30
N ALA A 37 -14.31 1.42 7.29
CA ALA A 37 -13.33 1.20 8.35
C ALA A 37 -11.94 0.84 7.79
N ASP A 38 -11.88 -0.02 6.77
CA ASP A 38 -10.63 -0.40 6.12
C ASP A 38 -9.96 0.75 5.37
N TYR A 39 -10.76 1.66 4.79
CA TYR A 39 -10.26 2.87 4.16
C TYR A 39 -9.64 3.81 5.19
N TYR A 40 -10.35 4.09 6.28
CA TYR A 40 -9.84 4.93 7.36
C TYR A 40 -8.59 4.35 8.03
N ASN A 41 -8.61 3.05 8.35
CA ASN A 41 -7.45 2.36 8.92
C ASN A 41 -6.25 2.39 7.97
N SER A 42 -6.47 2.18 6.66
CA SER A 42 -5.40 2.25 5.66
C SER A 42 -4.85 3.67 5.51
N PHE A 43 -5.73 4.67 5.57
CA PHE A 43 -5.34 6.07 5.51
C PHE A 43 -4.48 6.44 6.72
N ASP A 44 -4.91 6.13 7.94
CA ASP A 44 -4.14 6.42 9.13
C ASP A 44 -2.81 5.66 9.16
N ARG A 45 -2.83 4.37 8.82
CA ARG A 45 -1.62 3.55 8.79
C ARG A 45 -0.61 4.08 7.78
N CYS A 46 -1.04 4.58 6.62
CA CYS A 46 -0.16 5.20 5.61
C CYS A 46 0.77 6.27 6.23
N TYR A 47 0.30 7.06 7.20
CA TYR A 47 1.13 8.08 7.88
C TYR A 47 1.87 7.57 9.12
N GLN A 48 1.47 6.44 9.68
CA GLN A 48 2.10 5.84 10.87
C GLN A 48 3.27 4.91 10.51
N LEU A 49 3.36 4.43 9.26
CA LEU A 49 4.37 3.45 8.85
C LEU A 49 5.81 3.83 9.20
N MET A 50 6.21 5.09 9.01
CA MET A 50 7.57 5.49 9.33
C MET A 50 7.86 5.45 10.83
N ASP A 51 6.85 5.71 11.66
CA ASP A 51 6.94 5.59 13.11
C ASP A 51 6.94 4.11 13.54
N GLU A 52 6.06 3.28 12.97
CA GLU A 52 6.00 1.83 13.18
C GLU A 52 7.35 1.16 12.89
N TYR A 53 8.03 1.59 11.83
CA TYR A 53 9.30 1.02 11.38
C TYR A 53 10.54 1.76 11.93
N SER A 54 10.36 2.81 12.73
CA SER A 54 11.43 3.73 13.15
C SER A 54 12.59 3.02 13.85
N GLU A 55 12.30 2.16 14.83
CA GLU A 55 13.31 1.44 15.61
C GLU A 55 14.18 0.52 14.74
N ASP A 56 13.57 -0.16 13.75
CA ASP A 56 14.29 -1.06 12.85
C ASP A 56 15.04 -0.33 11.73
N LEU A 57 14.54 0.85 11.31
CA LEU A 57 15.18 1.70 10.30
C LEU A 57 16.35 2.51 10.88
N GLN A 58 16.28 2.94 12.14
CA GLN A 58 17.26 3.85 12.74
C GLN A 58 18.72 3.41 12.58
N PRO A 59 19.10 2.13 12.77
CA PRO A 59 20.48 1.70 12.57
C PRO A 59 21.00 1.89 11.15
N TYR A 60 20.12 1.85 10.14
CA TYR A 60 20.49 2.07 8.74
C TYR A 60 20.56 3.56 8.41
N LEU A 61 19.61 4.36 8.91
CA LEU A 61 19.63 5.81 8.82
C LEU A 61 20.90 6.41 9.45
N ASP A 62 21.35 5.83 10.57
CA ASP A 62 22.60 6.22 11.24
C ASP A 62 23.87 5.72 10.51
N GLY A 63 23.73 4.88 9.49
CA GLY A 63 24.85 4.24 8.79
C GLY A 63 25.62 3.21 9.64
N LYS A 64 25.01 2.72 10.72
CA LYS A 64 25.61 1.75 11.66
C LYS A 64 25.38 0.30 11.24
N ALA A 65 24.31 0.03 10.50
CA ALA A 65 23.95 -1.31 10.05
C ALA A 65 24.27 -1.54 8.56
N PRO A 66 24.71 -2.75 8.18
CA PRO A 66 25.08 -3.06 6.80
C PRO A 66 23.86 -3.30 5.89
N ILE A 67 23.86 -2.66 4.72
CA ILE A 67 22.77 -2.71 3.72
C ILE A 67 22.84 -3.93 2.78
N ASP A 68 23.85 -4.79 2.89
CA ASP A 68 23.93 -6.07 2.18
C ASP A 68 23.38 -7.24 3.01
N SER A 69 22.81 -6.95 4.18
CA SER A 69 22.26 -7.95 5.08
C SER A 69 20.86 -8.44 4.68
N LEU A 70 20.53 -9.68 5.07
CA LEU A 70 19.17 -10.21 4.95
C LEU A 70 18.16 -9.37 5.76
N LYS A 71 18.58 -8.84 6.92
CA LYS A 71 17.74 -7.96 7.74
C LYS A 71 17.31 -6.72 6.96
N TRP A 72 18.25 -6.03 6.31
CA TRP A 72 17.92 -4.88 5.45
C TRP A 72 17.02 -5.27 4.29
N LYS A 73 17.34 -6.40 3.63
CA LYS A 73 16.56 -6.88 2.49
C LYS A 73 15.08 -7.11 2.86
N ASN A 74 14.82 -7.71 4.01
CA ASN A 74 13.46 -7.97 4.47
C ASN A 74 12.78 -6.67 4.91
N LEU A 75 13.45 -5.87 5.76
CA LEU A 75 12.93 -4.60 6.26
C LEU A 75 12.45 -3.68 5.13
N ARG A 76 13.28 -3.46 4.10
CA ARG A 76 12.92 -2.60 2.97
C ARG A 76 11.79 -3.19 2.11
N GLN A 77 11.65 -4.52 2.08
CA GLN A 77 10.61 -5.20 1.31
C GLN A 77 9.27 -5.08 2.04
N ASP A 78 9.27 -5.30 3.34
CA ASP A 78 8.09 -5.21 4.20
C ASP A 78 7.57 -3.77 4.22
N LEU A 79 8.47 -2.78 4.41
CA LEU A 79 8.10 -1.36 4.35
C LEU A 79 7.53 -0.95 2.98
N ARG A 80 8.12 -1.42 1.88
CA ARG A 80 7.60 -1.15 0.52
C ARG A 80 6.25 -1.81 0.28
N TRP A 81 6.05 -3.01 0.80
CA TRP A 81 4.78 -3.70 0.70
C TRP A 81 3.71 -2.94 1.48
N ASP A 82 3.98 -2.61 2.74
CA ASP A 82 3.02 -1.95 3.61
C ASP A 82 2.65 -0.56 3.11
N VAL A 83 3.60 0.24 2.62
CA VAL A 83 3.30 1.57 2.05
C VAL A 83 2.52 1.46 0.73
N ALA A 84 2.82 0.45 -0.09
CA ALA A 84 2.08 0.21 -1.33
C ALA A 84 0.65 -0.27 -1.05
N VAL A 85 0.45 -1.11 -0.04
CA VAL A 85 -0.88 -1.57 0.35
C VAL A 85 -1.68 -0.45 1.01
N THR A 86 -1.10 0.30 1.94
CA THR A 86 -1.85 1.33 2.68
C THR A 86 -2.05 2.59 1.84
N CYS A 87 -0.97 3.31 1.51
CA CYS A 87 -1.06 4.55 0.72
C CYS A 87 -1.56 4.27 -0.71
N GLY A 88 -1.14 3.16 -1.31
CA GLY A 88 -1.62 2.79 -2.65
C GLY A 88 -3.10 2.44 -2.68
N TYR A 89 -3.66 1.85 -1.61
CA TYR A 89 -5.10 1.62 -1.51
C TYR A 89 -5.90 2.93 -1.57
N ILE A 90 -5.50 3.94 -0.79
CA ILE A 90 -6.12 5.28 -0.80
C ILE A 90 -6.11 5.89 -2.20
N MET A 91 -5.00 5.75 -2.93
CA MET A 91 -4.88 6.28 -4.29
C MET A 91 -5.68 5.50 -5.35
N SER A 92 -6.17 4.30 -5.02
CA SER A 92 -6.74 3.35 -6.00
C SER A 92 -8.24 3.09 -5.84
N VAL A 93 -8.84 3.57 -4.75
CA VAL A 93 -10.24 3.32 -4.40
C VAL A 93 -10.98 4.65 -4.33
N ILE A 94 -12.27 4.61 -4.68
CA ILE A 94 -13.17 5.76 -4.52
C ILE A 94 -13.31 6.03 -3.02
N GLU A 95 -13.08 7.26 -2.63
CA GLU A 95 -13.17 7.72 -1.26
C GLU A 95 -14.60 7.68 -0.69
N PRO A 96 -14.76 7.64 0.64
CA PRO A 96 -16.05 7.84 1.29
C PRO A 96 -16.70 9.16 0.87
N ASP A 97 -18.03 9.19 0.77
CA ASP A 97 -18.80 10.35 0.31
C ASP A 97 -18.48 11.61 1.15
N GLU A 98 -18.29 11.44 2.47
CA GLU A 98 -17.93 12.51 3.39
C GLU A 98 -16.56 13.14 3.11
N TRP A 99 -15.68 12.44 2.39
CA TRP A 99 -14.34 12.91 2.01
C TRP A 99 -14.21 13.24 0.51
N SER A 100 -15.30 13.15 -0.25
CA SER A 100 -15.32 13.38 -1.71
C SER A 100 -14.90 14.78 -2.14
N ASP A 101 -15.04 15.81 -1.29
CA ASP A 101 -14.52 17.15 -1.56
C ASP A 101 -12.97 17.24 -1.49
N TYR A 102 -12.30 16.18 -1.02
CA TYR A 102 -10.87 16.12 -0.76
C TYR A 102 -10.14 15.07 -1.61
N THR A 103 -10.72 14.59 -2.72
CA THR A 103 -10.13 13.53 -3.57
C THR A 103 -8.67 13.84 -3.96
N SER A 104 -8.39 15.10 -4.30
CA SER A 104 -7.04 15.52 -4.70
C SER A 104 -6.07 15.50 -3.52
N GLU A 105 -6.50 16.02 -2.37
CA GLU A 105 -5.74 15.96 -1.12
C GLU A 105 -5.42 14.52 -0.76
N LEU A 106 -6.41 13.61 -0.76
CA LEU A 106 -6.24 12.18 -0.47
C LEU A 106 -5.22 11.52 -1.40
N LEU A 107 -5.38 11.73 -2.71
CA LEU A 107 -4.50 11.16 -3.73
C LEU A 107 -3.05 11.66 -3.56
N TYR A 108 -2.87 12.98 -3.50
CA TYR A 108 -1.54 13.56 -3.49
C TYR A 108 -0.84 13.40 -2.13
N SER A 109 -1.57 13.44 -1.02
CA SER A 109 -0.96 13.22 0.29
C SER A 109 -0.45 11.78 0.43
N SER A 110 -1.25 10.78 0.05
CA SER A 110 -0.82 9.38 0.03
C SER A 110 0.30 9.12 -0.97
N TYR A 111 0.27 9.77 -2.14
CA TYR A 111 1.38 9.70 -3.11
C TYR A 111 2.68 10.23 -2.52
N TYR A 112 2.67 11.42 -1.93
CA TYR A 112 3.86 12.00 -1.33
C TYR A 112 4.36 11.20 -0.13
N GLN A 113 3.46 10.62 0.67
CA GLN A 113 3.84 9.71 1.74
C GLN A 113 4.61 8.50 1.20
N LEU A 114 4.10 7.85 0.16
CA LEU A 114 4.77 6.73 -0.52
C LEU A 114 6.13 7.15 -1.08
N MET A 115 6.22 8.30 -1.73
CA MET A 115 7.48 8.80 -2.28
C MET A 115 8.49 9.14 -1.18
N GLY A 116 8.05 9.68 -0.04
CA GLY A 116 8.92 9.93 1.10
C GLY A 116 9.56 8.65 1.64
N VAL A 117 8.78 7.57 1.74
CA VAL A 117 9.30 6.24 2.13
C VAL A 117 10.33 5.75 1.13
N GLU A 118 10.04 5.81 -0.16
CA GLU A 118 10.97 5.32 -1.19
C GLU A 118 12.26 6.15 -1.23
N PHE A 119 12.20 7.48 -1.12
CA PHE A 119 13.39 8.32 -1.05
C PHE A 119 14.22 8.05 0.21
N THR A 120 13.59 7.73 1.33
CA THR A 120 14.29 7.30 2.55
C THR A 120 15.08 6.01 2.30
N ILE A 121 14.44 5.02 1.68
CA ILE A 121 15.10 3.74 1.33
C ILE A 121 16.25 3.97 0.34
N GLN A 122 16.05 4.85 -0.66
CA GLN A 122 17.08 5.17 -1.65
C GLN A 122 18.25 5.94 -1.03
N SER A 123 18.00 6.86 -0.10
CA SER A 123 19.06 7.53 0.65
C SER A 123 19.95 6.51 1.35
N ILE A 124 19.35 5.56 2.10
CA ILE A 124 20.08 4.48 2.77
C ILE A 124 20.90 3.64 1.77
N GLN A 125 20.31 3.25 0.64
CA GLN A 125 21.00 2.47 -0.40
C GLN A 125 22.17 3.23 -1.04
N ASN A 126 22.09 4.55 -1.10
CA ASN A 126 23.11 5.43 -1.65
C ASN A 126 24.05 6.01 -0.58
N LYS A 127 24.32 5.23 0.47
CA LYS A 127 25.25 5.60 1.57
C LYS A 127 24.77 6.82 2.37
N ASN A 128 23.48 6.87 2.69
CA ASN A 128 22.81 7.97 3.37
C ASN A 128 22.99 9.30 2.63
N ASP A 129 22.67 9.29 1.34
CA ASP A 129 22.72 10.48 0.49
C ASP A 129 21.81 11.58 1.07
N PRO A 130 22.35 12.77 1.39
CA PRO A 130 21.60 13.83 2.04
C PRO A 130 20.59 14.51 1.12
N ASP A 131 20.80 14.52 -0.20
CA ASP A 131 19.86 15.12 -1.14
C ASP A 131 18.60 14.25 -1.25
N LEU A 132 18.78 12.92 -1.29
CA LEU A 132 17.66 11.97 -1.25
C LEU A 132 16.90 12.02 0.08
N LEU A 133 17.61 12.18 1.19
CA LEU A 133 16.98 12.35 2.50
C LEU A 133 16.18 13.66 2.56
N SER A 134 16.73 14.76 2.05
CA SER A 134 16.03 16.03 1.97
C SER A 134 14.79 15.96 1.08
N LEU A 135 14.84 15.21 -0.03
CA LEU A 135 13.66 14.95 -0.85
C LEU A 135 12.61 14.14 -0.09
N ALA A 136 13.02 13.13 0.68
CA ALA A 136 12.10 12.38 1.54
C ALA A 136 11.36 13.30 2.52
N GLU A 137 12.10 14.16 3.23
CA GLU A 137 11.55 15.14 4.17
C GLU A 137 10.57 16.12 3.49
N GLN A 138 10.90 16.59 2.28
CA GLN A 138 10.02 17.46 1.50
C GLN A 138 8.71 16.74 1.11
N MET A 139 8.80 15.46 0.72
CA MET A 139 7.62 14.65 0.40
C MET A 139 6.76 14.42 1.64
N PHE A 140 7.35 14.02 2.77
CA PHE A 140 6.60 13.85 4.03
C PHE A 140 5.95 15.16 4.49
N LYS A 141 6.65 16.29 4.35
CA LYS A 141 6.10 17.60 4.67
C LYS A 141 4.90 17.94 3.78
N ALA A 142 5.04 17.80 2.46
CA ALA A 142 3.95 18.08 1.51
C ALA A 142 2.74 17.16 1.76
N SER A 143 3.01 15.88 2.05
CA SER A 143 2.02 14.89 2.46
C SER A 143 1.23 15.35 3.68
N MET A 144 1.91 15.73 4.77
CA MET A 144 1.27 16.19 6.00
C MET A 144 0.51 17.51 5.81
N ASP A 145 1.06 18.46 5.05
CA ASP A 145 0.40 19.73 4.76
C ASP A 145 -0.94 19.50 4.03
N LEU A 146 -1.03 18.48 3.16
CA LEU A 146 -2.29 18.07 2.53
C LEU A 146 -3.20 17.28 3.48
N LYS A 147 -2.65 16.34 4.25
CA LYS A 147 -3.39 15.52 5.23
C LYS A 147 -4.19 16.40 6.20
N THR A 148 -3.64 17.52 6.64
CA THR A 148 -4.29 18.43 7.61
C THR A 148 -5.58 19.09 7.10
N LYS A 149 -5.86 19.00 5.80
CA LYS A 149 -7.10 19.52 5.20
C LYS A 149 -8.23 18.49 5.21
N ILE A 150 -7.89 17.21 5.36
CA ILE A 150 -8.85 16.11 5.35
C ILE A 150 -9.46 16.01 6.77
N PRO A 151 -10.79 15.87 6.91
CA PRO A 151 -11.48 15.84 8.20
C PRO A 151 -11.02 14.75 9.17
#